data_AF-A0A0F3GY00-F1
#
_entry.id   AF-A0A0F3GY00-F1
#
_cell.length_a   1.000
_cell.length_b   1.000
_cell.length_c   1.000
_cell.angle_alpha   90.00
_cell.angle_beta   90.00
_cell.angle_gamma   90.00
#
_symmetry.space_group_name_H-M   'P 1'
#
loop_
_entity.id
_entity.type
_entity.pdbx_description
1 polymer ?
#
loop_
_entity_poly.entity_id
_entity_poly.type
_entity_poly.pdbx_seq_one_letter_code
_entity_poly.pdbx_strand_id
1 'polypeptide(L)' 'MYNKALSHGAKGGKLLGAGGNGFLLLYSNNHKKLKQQLSATTLPFEIDTEGSKIIFMS' A
#
# COMPACT_ATOMS: atom_id res chain seq x y z
N MET A 1 -12.50 -7.12 0.28
CA MET A 1 -11.27 -6.45 -0.19
C MET A 1 -10.06 -7.39 -0.20
N TYR A 2 -9.56 -7.85 0.95
CA TYR A 2 -8.36 -8.70 1.04
C TYR A 2 -8.46 -10.01 0.23
N ASN A 3 -9.53 -10.80 0.41
CA ASN A 3 -9.72 -12.05 -0.36
C ASN A 3 -9.83 -11.80 -1.88
N LYS A 4 -10.43 -10.67 -2.28
CA LYS A 4 -10.47 -10.25 -3.69
C LYS A 4 -9.06 -9.94 -4.20
N ALA A 5 -8.20 -9.33 -3.38
CA ALA A 5 -6.81 -9.12 -3.77
C ALA A 5 -6.07 -10.46 -3.95
N LEU A 6 -6.22 -11.40 -3.01
CA LEU A 6 -5.61 -12.74 -3.10
C LEU A 6 -6.04 -13.49 -4.36
N SER A 7 -7.34 -13.49 -4.68
CA SER A 7 -7.85 -14.16 -5.89
C SER A 7 -7.37 -13.53 -7.21
N HIS A 8 -6.85 -12.30 -7.17
CA HIS A 8 -6.31 -11.60 -8.34
C HIS A 8 -4.78 -11.49 -8.35
N GLY A 9 -4.09 -12.30 -7.55
CA GLY A 9 -2.63 -12.43 -7.57
C GLY A 9 -1.88 -11.58 -6.54
N ALA A 10 -2.55 -11.11 -5.49
CA ALA A 10 -1.84 -10.69 -4.29
C ALA A 10 -1.23 -11.91 -3.59
N LYS A 11 0.02 -11.77 -3.16
CA LYS A 11 0.74 -12.77 -2.36
C LYS A 11 0.44 -12.64 -0.86
N GLY A 12 -0.05 -11.48 -0.44
CA GLY A 12 -0.40 -11.20 0.94
C GLY A 12 -0.68 -9.72 1.16
N GLY A 13 -0.89 -9.34 2.42
CA GLY A 13 -1.16 -7.98 2.79
C GLY A 13 -1.38 -7.79 4.27
N LYS A 14 -1.42 -6.52 4.69
CA LYS A 14 -1.57 -6.13 6.10
C LYS A 14 -2.42 -4.87 6.20
N LEU A 15 -3.34 -4.85 7.16
CA LEU A 15 -4.07 -3.64 7.52
C LEU A 15 -3.13 -2.70 8.28
N LEU A 16 -3.05 -1.45 7.85
CA LEU A 16 -2.26 -0.40 8.47
C LEU A 16 -3.18 0.59 9.18
N GLY A 17 -2.87 0.89 10.45
CA GLY A 17 -3.67 1.76 11.33
C GLY A 17 -4.57 1.00 12.31
N ALA A 18 -5.17 1.73 13.26
CA ALA A 18 -5.91 1.16 14.40
C ALA A 18 -7.42 0.94 14.19
N GLY A 19 -7.99 1.25 13.00
CA GLY A 19 -9.35 0.85 12.61
C GLY A 19 -10.20 1.95 11.94
N GLY A 20 -11.21 1.54 11.16
CA GLY A 20 -12.24 2.39 10.54
C GLY A 20 -11.88 3.01 9.19
N ASN A 21 -10.81 3.82 9.15
CA ASN A 21 -10.34 4.55 7.97
C ASN A 21 -8.82 4.40 7.82
N GLY A 22 -8.38 3.27 7.25
CA GLY A 22 -6.97 2.91 7.18
C GLY A 22 -6.52 2.46 5.79
N PHE A 23 -5.26 2.08 5.69
CA PHE A 23 -4.67 1.58 4.46
C PHE A 23 -4.61 0.06 4.48
N LEU A 24 -4.84 -0.56 3.33
CA LEU A 24 -4.53 -1.97 3.12
C LEU A 24 -3.25 -2.06 2.30
N LEU A 25 -2.15 -2.46 2.93
CA LEU A 25 -0.91 -2.79 2.23
C LEU A 25 -1.08 -4.15 1.56
N LEU A 26 -0.83 -4.23 0.26
CA LEU A 26 -0.91 -5.46 -0.51
C LEU A 26 0.41 -5.70 -1.22
N TYR A 27 0.87 -6.96 -1.20
CA TYR A 27 2.07 -7.39 -1.91
C TYR A 27 1.69 -8.25 -3.11
N SER A 28 2.24 -7.96 -4.29
CA SER A 28 2.00 -8.72 -5.52
C SER A 28 3.19 -8.60 -6.48
N ASN A 29 3.34 -9.54 -7.41
CA ASN A 29 4.30 -9.37 -8.51
C ASN A 29 3.75 -8.50 -9.65
N ASN A 30 2.42 -8.33 -9.73
CA ASN A 30 1.78 -7.58 -10.81
C ASN A 30 0.82 -6.54 -10.24
N HIS A 31 1.38 -5.41 -9.82
CA HIS A 31 0.64 -4.31 -9.19
C HIS A 31 -0.41 -3.70 -10.14
N LYS A 32 -0.12 -3.63 -11.44
CA LYS A 32 -1.04 -3.05 -12.44
C LYS A 32 -2.34 -3.85 -12.55
N LYS A 33 -2.25 -5.18 -12.66
CA LYS A 33 -3.41 -6.07 -12.67
C LYS A 33 -4.21 -5.92 -11.38
N LEU A 34 -3.53 -5.93 -10.23
CA LEU A 34 -4.19 -5.83 -8.93
C LEU A 34 -4.94 -4.49 -8.77
N LYS A 35 -4.32 -3.37 -9.18
CA LYS A 35 -4.92 -2.03 -9.18
C LYS A 35 -6.18 -1.96 -10.04
N GLN A 36 -6.14 -2.53 -11.24
CA GLN A 36 -7.31 -2.57 -12.13
C GLN A 36 -8.47 -3.38 -11.55
N GLN A 37 -8.19 -4.48 -10.84
CA GLN A 37 -9.23 -5.38 -10.33
C GLN A 37 -9.89 -4.91 -9.03
N LEU A 38 -9.14 -4.17 -8.20
CA LEU A 38 -9.64 -3.71 -6.90
C LEU A 38 -10.44 -2.42 -6.98
N SER A 39 -10.35 -1.66 -8.07
CA SER A 39 -11.07 -0.38 -8.28
C SER A 39 -10.99 0.55 -7.07
N ALA A 40 -9.86 0.55 -6.37
CA ALA A 40 -9.64 1.31 -5.15
C ALA A 40 -8.60 2.40 -5.37
N THR A 41 -8.68 3.47 -4.58
CA THR A 41 -7.65 4.50 -4.55
C THR A 41 -6.33 3.87 -4.11
N THR A 42 -5.33 3.95 -4.97
CA THR A 42 -3.97 3.47 -4.69
C THR A 42 -3.05 4.64 -4.46
N LEU A 43 -2.23 4.58 -3.42
CA LEU A 43 -1.12 5.52 -3.24
C LEU A 43 0.16 4.94 -3.85
N PRO A 44 1.03 5.78 -4.43
CA PRO A 44 2.43 5.43 -4.61
C PRO A 44 3.01 5.01 -3.25
N PHE A 45 3.80 3.94 -3.23
CA PHE A 45 4.42 3.42 -2.03
C PHE A 45 5.89 3.18 -2.30
N GLU A 46 6.74 3.82 -1.51
CA GLU A 46 8.18 3.66 -1.52
C GLU A 46 8.65 3.51 -0.07
N ILE A 47 9.71 2.72 0.12
CA ILE A 47 10.34 2.60 1.43
C ILE A 47 11.39 3.68 1.50
N ASP A 48 11.22 4.61 2.41
CA ASP A 48 12.24 5.60 2.72
C ASP A 48 13.37 4.98 3.54
N THR A 49 14.58 5.50 3.35
CA THR A 49 15.77 5.18 4.14
C THR A 49 16.13 6.30 5.12
N GLU A 50 15.46 7.43 5.04
CA GLU A 50 15.70 8.60 5.88
C GLU A 50 14.71 8.69 7.04
N GLY A 51 15.20 9.19 8.18
CA GLY A 51 14.37 9.54 9.33
C GLY A 51 14.07 11.03 9.38
N SER A 52 13.60 11.51 10.53
CA SER A 52 13.38 12.94 10.77
C SER A 52 14.69 13.74 10.63
N LYS A 53 14.65 14.87 9.92
CA LYS A 53 15.78 15.79 9.73
C LYS A 53 15.39 17.21 10.10
N ILE A 54 16.28 17.93 10.77
CA ILE A 54 16.16 19.38 10.97
C ILE A 54 16.80 20.07 9.77
N ILE A 55 16.04 20.96 9.10
CA ILE A 55 16.51 21.72 7.93
C ILE A 55 16.85 23.14 8.39
N PHE A 56 18.07 23.60 8.13
CA PHE A 56 18.45 25.00 8.27
C PHE A 56 18.44 25.65 6.89
N MET A 57 17.65 26.72 6.72
CA MET A 57 17.64 27.56 5.52
C MET A 57 18.30 28.89 5.89
N SER A 58 19.41 29.22 5.22
CA SER A 58 20.10 30.51 5.29
C SER A 58 19.58 31.49 4.26
#